data_AF-A5KR36-F1
#
_entry.id   AF-A5KR36-F1
#
_cell.length_a   1.000
_cell.length_b   1.000
_cell.length_c   1.000
_cell.angle_alpha   90.00
_cell.angle_beta   90.00
_cell.angle_gamma   90.00
#
_symmetry.space_group_name_H-M   'P 1'
#
loop_
_entity.id
_entity.type
_entity.pdbx_description
1 polymer ?
#
loop_
_entity_poly.entity_id
_entity_poly.type
_entity_poly.pdbx_seq_one_letter_code
_entity_poly.pdbx_strand_id
1 'polypeptide(L)'
;MFRFICIVIFLILFLILTIPILIVEWIIGKFAPNARDISSLRIVQWGFKVILKITGVKTTVIGEENIPDEAVLFVGNHRSYFDILLTYSRCKRLTGYVAKKEMEK
;
A
#
# COMPACT_ATOMS: atom_id res chain seq x y z
N MET A 1 -21.86 -7.87 3.13
CA MET A 1 -21.99 -7.13 4.40
C MET A 1 -20.96 -7.57 5.44
N PHE A 2 -20.83 -8.86 5.76
CA PHE A 2 -19.80 -9.34 6.73
C PHE A 2 -18.36 -8.91 6.37
N ARG A 3 -17.92 -9.14 5.13
CA ARG A 3 -16.57 -8.72 4.66
C ARG A 3 -16.33 -7.22 4.84
N PHE A 4 -17.36 -6.39 4.61
CA PHE A 4 -17.27 -4.94 4.79
C PHE A 4 -17.03 -4.57 6.25
N ILE A 5 -17.76 -5.18 7.18
CA ILE A 5 -17.57 -4.98 8.63
C ILE A 5 -16.14 -5.37 9.03
N CYS A 6 -15.64 -6.50 8.55
CA CYS A 6 -14.26 -6.92 8.81
C CYS A 6 -13.23 -5.91 8.30
N ILE A 7 -13.44 -5.32 7.12
CA ILE A 7 -12.55 -4.28 6.56
C ILE A 7 -12.58 -3.03 7.43
N VAL A 8 -13.77 -2.56 7.83
CA VAL A 8 -13.90 -1.36 8.67
C VAL A 8 -13.19 -1.56 10.01
N ILE A 9 -13.41 -2.70 10.67
CA ILE A 9 -12.72 -3.06 11.92
C ILE A 9 -11.21 -3.10 11.69
N PHE A 10 -10.76 -3.79 10.63
CA PHE A 10 -9.34 -3.86 10.29
C PHE A 10 -8.72 -2.48 10.07
N LEU A 11 -9.38 -1.60 9.32
CA LEU A 11 -8.89 -0.25 9.04
C LEU A 11 -8.77 0.58 10.32
N ILE A 12 -9.78 0.55 11.19
CA ILE A 12 -9.75 1.28 12.47
C ILE A 12 -8.59 0.77 13.33
N LEU A 13 -8.45 -0.56 13.48
CA LEU A 13 -7.36 -1.16 14.25
C LEU A 13 -6.01 -0.83 13.63
N PHE A 14 -5.87 -0.94 12.31
CA PHE A 14 -4.63 -0.63 11.60
C PHE A 14 -4.23 0.82 11.84
N LEU A 15 -5.14 1.78 11.68
CA LEU A 15 -4.86 3.20 11.91
C LEU A 15 -4.45 3.47 13.37
N ILE A 16 -5.17 2.91 14.35
CA ILE A 16 -4.83 3.11 15.77
C ILE A 16 -3.49 2.47 16.13
N LEU A 17 -3.28 1.21 15.74
CA LEU A 17 -2.08 0.45 16.10
C LEU A 17 -0.83 0.93 15.37
N THR A 18 -0.98 1.58 14.21
CA THR A 18 0.15 2.16 13.48
C THR A 18 0.59 3.52 14.02
N ILE A 19 -0.20 4.21 14.86
CA ILE A 19 0.21 5.51 15.44
C ILE A 19 1.57 5.42 16.17
N PRO A 20 1.79 4.47 17.10
CA PRO A 20 3.11 4.31 17.72
C PRO A 20 4.20 3.97 16.70
N ILE A 21 3.88 3.19 15.66
CA ILE A 21 4.81 2.82 14.60
C ILE A 21 5.23 4.07 13.82
N LEU A 22 4.31 5.00 13.54
CA LEU A 22 4.63 6.27 12.86
C LEU A 22 5.62 7.12 13.66
N ILE A 23 5.56 7.08 15.00
CA ILE A 23 6.53 7.79 15.86
C ILE A 23 7.92 7.15 15.69
N VAL A 24 8.00 5.82 15.67
CA VAL A 24 9.26 5.09 15.44
C VAL A 24 9.82 5.38 14.05
N GLU A 25 8.99 5.30 13.01
CA GLU A 25 9.34 5.65 11.63
C GLU A 25 9.82 7.11 11.50
N TRP A 26 9.21 8.04 12.23
CA TRP A 26 9.65 9.43 12.27
C TRP A 26 11.06 9.57 12.89
N ILE A 27 11.36 8.84 13.96
CA ILE A 27 12.69 8.81 14.57
C ILE A 27 13.71 8.21 13.59
N ILE A 28 13.40 7.06 12.98
CA ILE A 28 14.25 6.42 11.96
C ILE A 28 14.50 7.39 10.80
N GLY A 29 13.47 8.12 10.37
CA GLY A 29 13.54 9.10 9.29
C GLY A 29 14.53 10.23 9.51
N LYS A 30 14.90 10.55 10.77
CA LYS A 30 15.93 11.54 11.08
C LYS A 30 17.34 11.08 10.75
N PHE A 31 17.58 9.77 10.75
CA PHE A 31 18.92 9.19 10.58
C PHE A 31 19.05 8.39 9.27
N ALA A 32 17.96 7.75 8.82
CA ALA A 32 17.93 6.87 7.66
C ALA A 32 16.61 7.03 6.88
N PRO A 33 16.44 8.12 6.11
CA PRO A 33 15.20 8.41 5.39
C PRO A 33 14.81 7.30 4.39
N ASN A 34 15.77 6.74 3.67
CA ASN A 34 15.52 5.62 2.75
C ASN A 34 15.01 4.37 3.47
N ALA A 35 15.52 4.08 4.66
CA ALA A 35 15.08 2.91 5.44
C ALA A 35 13.63 3.10 5.94
N ARG A 36 13.30 4.31 6.41
CA ARG A 36 11.93 4.69 6.78
C ARG A 36 10.97 4.50 5.59
N ASP A 37 11.33 5.03 4.42
CA ASP A 37 10.44 4.98 3.26
C ASP A 37 10.17 3.54 2.82
N ILE A 38 11.20 2.68 2.84
CA ILE A 38 11.04 1.25 2.53
C ILE A 38 10.17 0.57 3.59
N SER A 39 10.44 0.80 4.88
CA SER A 39 9.66 0.23 5.98
C SER A 39 8.19 0.62 5.90
N SER A 40 7.92 1.91 5.72
CA SER A 40 6.58 2.48 5.52
C SER A 40 5.88 1.85 4.32
N LEU A 41 6.57 1.69 3.17
CA LEU A 41 6.04 0.97 2.02
C LEU A 41 5.64 -0.47 2.40
N ARG A 42 6.50 -1.22 3.09
CA ARG A 42 6.19 -2.61 3.48
C ARG A 42 4.98 -2.71 4.40
N ILE A 43 4.84 -1.79 5.35
CA ILE A 43 3.68 -1.74 6.26
C ILE A 43 2.37 -1.53 5.47
N VAL A 44 2.35 -0.56 4.55
CA VAL A 44 1.17 -0.29 3.72
C VAL A 44 0.87 -1.46 2.78
N GLN A 45 1.88 -2.03 2.14
CA GLN A 45 1.72 -3.20 1.27
C GLN A 45 1.13 -4.39 2.02
N TRP A 46 1.58 -4.63 3.26
CA TRP A 46 1.01 -5.66 4.11
C TRP A 46 -0.47 -5.38 4.40
N GLY A 47 -0.81 -4.16 4.80
CA GLY A 47 -2.19 -3.76 5.05
C GLY A 47 -3.09 -3.98 3.84
N PHE A 48 -2.64 -3.59 2.65
CA PHE A 48 -3.37 -3.81 1.40
C PHE A 48 -3.56 -5.31 1.09
N LYS A 49 -2.53 -6.15 1.29
CA LYS A 49 -2.65 -7.60 1.14
C LYS A 49 -3.67 -8.20 2.11
N VAL A 50 -3.75 -7.70 3.34
CA VAL A 50 -4.77 -8.13 4.31
C VAL A 50 -6.17 -7.75 3.84
N ILE A 51 -6.37 -6.52 3.34
CA ILE A 51 -7.68 -6.10 2.79
C ILE A 51 -8.09 -6.97 1.60
N LEU A 52 -7.17 -7.25 0.67
CA LEU A 52 -7.40 -8.16 -0.46
C LEU A 52 -7.80 -9.58 0.02
N LYS A 53 -7.17 -10.07 1.09
CA LYS A 53 -7.52 -11.37 1.68
C LYS A 53 -8.91 -11.36 2.32
N ILE A 54 -9.26 -10.34 3.10
CA ILE A 54 -10.58 -10.21 3.75
C ILE A 54 -11.70 -10.12 2.72
N THR A 55 -11.45 -9.40 1.62
CA THR A 55 -12.41 -9.22 0.52
C THR A 55 -12.58 -10.49 -0.32
N GLY A 56 -11.68 -11.46 -0.20
CA GLY A 56 -11.71 -12.73 -0.93
C GLY A 56 -11.26 -12.59 -2.39
N VAL A 57 -10.48 -11.55 -2.69
CA VAL A 57 -9.94 -11.32 -4.04
C VAL A 57 -8.92 -12.42 -4.36
N LYS A 58 -9.12 -13.10 -5.48
CA LYS A 58 -8.14 -14.02 -6.08
C LYS A 58 -7.42 -13.27 -7.18
N THR A 59 -6.17 -12.91 -6.93
CA THR A 59 -5.34 -12.19 -7.91
C THR A 59 -4.57 -13.17 -8.77
N THR A 60 -4.66 -13.01 -10.09
CA THR A 60 -3.76 -13.67 -11.05
C THR A 60 -2.80 -12.61 -11.57
N VAL A 61 -1.50 -12.90 -11.51
CA VAL A 61 -0.43 -12.02 -11.99
C VAL A 61 0.31 -12.76 -13.08
N ILE A 62 0.50 -12.10 -14.22
CA ILE A 62 1.14 -12.66 -15.41
C ILE A 62 2.24 -11.69 -15.83
N GLY A 63 3.46 -12.18 -16.05
CA GLY A 63 4.57 -11.35 -16.52
C GLY A 63 5.18 -10.42 -15.46
N GLU A 64 5.11 -10.78 -14.18
CA GLU A 64 5.74 -9.98 -13.09
C GLU A 64 7.27 -9.93 -13.25
N GLU A 65 7.86 -10.97 -13.84
CA GLU A 65 9.26 -11.08 -14.21
C GLU A 65 9.71 -10.07 -15.28
N ASN A 66 8.77 -9.49 -16.04
CA ASN A 66 9.09 -8.49 -17.06
C ASN A 66 9.37 -7.10 -16.46
N ILE A 67 9.18 -6.91 -15.16
CA ILE A 67 9.42 -5.63 -14.50
C ILE A 67 10.94 -5.44 -14.34
N PRO A 68 11.57 -4.47 -15.02
CA PRO A 68 13.00 -4.26 -14.95
C PRO A 68 13.42 -3.69 -13.59
N ASP A 69 14.67 -3.88 -13.18
CA ASP A 69 15.19 -3.38 -11.91
C ASP A 69 15.67 -1.92 -11.96
N GLU A 70 14.86 -1.07 -12.59
CA GLU A 70 15.12 0.36 -12.79
C GLU A 70 13.87 1.20 -12.48
N ALA A 71 13.97 2.52 -12.68
CA ALA A 71 12.82 3.40 -12.52
C ALA A 71 11.83 3.17 -13.67
N VAL A 72 10.58 2.87 -13.34
CA VAL A 72 9.52 2.59 -14.31
C VAL A 72 8.25 3.38 -13.99
N LEU A 73 7.47 3.67 -15.04
CA LEU A 73 6.12 4.19 -14.92
C LEU A 73 5.12 3.06 -15.14
N PHE A 74 4.35 2.71 -14.10
CA PHE A 74 3.26 1.77 -14.23
C PHE A 74 2.03 2.48 -14.83
N VAL A 75 1.55 1.99 -15.97
CA VAL A 75 0.35 2.51 -16.64
C VAL A 75 -0.68 1.39 -16.70
N GLY A 76 -1.84 1.60 -16.10
CA GLY A 76 -2.95 0.66 -16.08
C GLY A 76 -4.27 1.34 -16.38
N ASN A 77 -5.24 0.58 -16.86
CA ASN A 77 -6.63 1.02 -16.92
C ASN A 77 -7.20 1.20 -15.50
N HIS A 78 -8.12 2.14 -15.32
CA HIS A 78 -8.76 2.39 -14.03
C HIS A 78 -10.21 1.87 -14.02
N ARG A 79 -10.52 1.00 -13.05
CA ARG A 79 -11.83 0.35 -12.90
C ARG A 79 -12.34 0.38 -11.46
N SER A 80 -11.48 0.59 -10.47
CA SER A 80 -11.87 0.58 -9.06
C SER A 80 -10.82 1.21 -8.14
N TYR A 81 -11.23 1.64 -6.95
CA TYR A 81 -10.29 1.93 -5.86
C TYR A 81 -9.42 0.72 -5.49
N PHE A 82 -9.90 -0.50 -5.77
CA PHE A 82 -9.11 -1.73 -5.57
C PHE A 82 -7.89 -1.83 -6.48
N ASP A 83 -7.81 -1.02 -7.54
CA ASP A 83 -6.64 -0.97 -8.42
C ASP A 83 -5.39 -0.59 -7.63
N ILE A 84 -5.51 0.35 -6.68
CA ILE A 84 -4.41 0.78 -5.81
C ILE A 84 -3.96 -0.36 -4.90
N LEU A 85 -4.90 -1.11 -4.31
CA LEU A 85 -4.57 -2.25 -3.44
C LEU A 85 -3.86 -3.35 -4.22
N LEU A 86 -4.35 -3.65 -5.42
CA LEU A 86 -3.79 -4.68 -6.30
C LEU A 86 -2.40 -4.31 -6.81
N THR A 87 -2.20 -3.06 -7.23
CA THR A 87 -0.93 -2.62 -7.82
C THR A 87 0.10 -2.29 -6.75
N TYR A 88 -0.24 -1.45 -5.77
CA TYR A 88 0.72 -0.96 -4.78
C TYR A 88 1.28 -2.06 -3.88
N SER A 89 0.47 -3.10 -3.59
CA SER A 89 0.91 -4.27 -2.84
C SER A 89 2.02 -5.08 -3.53
N ARG A 90 2.28 -4.83 -4.82
CA ARG A 90 3.26 -5.54 -5.65
C ARG A 90 4.43 -4.68 -6.12
N CYS A 91 4.37 -3.35 -5.97
CA CYS A 91 5.47 -2.48 -6.32
C CYS A 91 6.74 -2.84 -5.51
N LYS A 92 7.79 -3.33 -6.18
CA LYS A 92 9.04 -3.75 -5.51
C LYS A 92 9.78 -2.58 -4.86
N ARG A 93 9.73 -1.41 -5.49
CA ARG A 93 10.48 -0.19 -5.13
C ARG A 93 9.54 0.87 -4.56
N LEU A 94 10.12 1.89 -3.93
CA LEU A 94 9.42 3.12 -3.59
C LEU A 94 8.72 3.65 -4.84
N THR A 95 7.40 3.79 -4.77
CA THR A 95 6.56 4.14 -5.91
C THR A 95 5.62 5.25 -5.50
N GLY A 96 5.66 6.37 -6.21
CA GLY A 96 4.72 7.46 -5.99
C GLY A 96 3.36 7.15 -6.65
N TYR A 97 2.28 7.59 -6.01
CA TYR A 97 0.95 7.64 -6.62
C TYR A 97 0.54 9.09 -6.79
N VAL A 98 -0.12 9.38 -7.91
CA VAL A 98 -0.68 10.71 -8.16
C VAL A 98 -2.08 10.75 -7.56
N ALA A 99 -2.23 11.54 -6.49
CA ALA A 99 -3.53 11.83 -5.90
C ALA A 99 -4.12 13.10 -6.52
N LYS A 100 -5.45 13.20 -6.48
CA LYS A 100 -6.17 14.40 -6.89
C LYS A 100 -5.85 15.56 -5.94
N LYS A 101 -5.74 16.78 -6.46
CA LYS A 101 -5.46 17.98 -5.64
C LYS A 101 -6.53 18.20 -4.57
N GLU A 102 -7.77 17.81 -4.84
CA GLU A 102 -8.88 17.88 -3.91
C GLU A 102 -8.67 17.02 -2.65
N MET A 103 -7.71 16.08 -2.66
CA MET A 103 -7.35 15.25 -1.50
C MET A 103 -6.32 15.89 -0.57
N GLU A 104 -5.74 17.04 -0.94
CA GLU A 104 -4.75 17.77 -0.13
C GLU A 104 -5.39 18.54 1.05
N LYS A 105 -6.73 18.63 1.08
CA LYS A 105 -7.48 19.47 2.02
C LYS A 105 -8.40 18.65 2.92
#